data_AF-A0A437SV51-F1
#
_entry.id   AF-A0A437SV51-F1
#
_cell.length_a   1.000
_cell.length_b   1.000
_cell.length_c   1.000
_cell.angle_alpha   90.00
_cell.angle_beta   90.00
_cell.angle_gamma   90.00
#
_symmetry.space_group_name_H-M   'P 1'
#
loop_
_entity.id
_entity.type
_entity.pdbx_description
1 polymer ?
#
loop_
_entity_poly.entity_id
_entity_poly.type
_entity_poly.pdbx_seq_one_letter_code
_entity_poly.pdbx_strand_id
1 'polypeptide(L)'
;MAENLITNLSELLKQQPPDKTEFELTAGNSGFKLFSVYLESTDPDEYQYADDASTILFVSQGNATVTSEDRIMPLRAGNIVF
;
A
#
# COMPACT_ATOMS: atom_id res chain seq x y z
N MET A 1 -12.33 -23.63 16.18
CA MET A 1 -11.52 -23.21 15.01
C MET A 1 -11.09 -21.79 15.31
N ALA A 2 -9.81 -21.58 15.59
CA ALA A 2 -9.32 -20.24 15.89
C ALA A 2 -9.20 -19.48 14.58
N GLU A 3 -10.02 -18.44 14.42
CA GLU A 3 -9.80 -17.40 13.41
C GLU A 3 -8.42 -16.82 13.68
N ASN A 4 -7.46 -17.11 12.81
CA ASN A 4 -6.18 -16.40 12.77
C ASN A 4 -6.50 -14.98 12.31
N LEU A 5 -6.93 -14.13 13.25
CA LEU A 5 -6.89 -12.70 13.09
C LEU A 5 -5.41 -12.33 12.95
N ILE A 6 -5.01 -12.10 11.71
CA ILE A 6 -3.76 -11.42 11.40
C ILE A 6 -3.89 -10.02 12.01
N THR A 7 -3.34 -9.87 13.21
CA THR A 7 -3.65 -8.72 14.09
C THR A 7 -2.72 -7.53 13.79
N ASN A 8 -1.73 -7.68 12.91
CA ASN A 8 -0.79 -6.60 12.64
C ASN A 8 -0.16 -6.69 11.23
N LEU A 9 -0.15 -5.57 10.50
CA LEU A 9 0.52 -5.42 9.20
C LEU A 9 1.98 -5.91 9.25
N SER A 10 2.67 -5.66 10.36
CA SER A 10 4.07 -6.10 10.56
C SER A 10 4.24 -7.64 10.58
N GLU A 11 3.20 -8.42 10.89
CA GLU A 11 3.25 -9.88 10.78
C GLU A 11 3.04 -10.37 9.35
N LEU A 12 2.24 -9.64 8.56
CA LEU A 12 2.09 -9.89 7.12
C LEU A 12 3.39 -9.63 6.38
N LEU A 13 4.06 -8.51 6.71
CA LEU A 13 5.34 -8.13 6.12
C LEU A 13 6.43 -9.20 6.34
N LYS A 14 6.45 -9.84 7.52
CA LYS A 14 7.43 -10.91 7.84
C LYS A 14 7.23 -12.21 7.08
N GLN A 15 6.05 -12.43 6.50
CA GLN A 15 5.72 -13.68 5.80
C GLN A 15 6.08 -13.61 4.31
N GLN A 16 6.64 -12.50 3.85
CA GLN A 16 6.82 -12.22 2.44
C GLN A 16 8.29 -12.09 2.11
N PRO A 17 8.67 -12.44 0.87
CA PRO A 17 10.04 -12.34 0.46
C PRO A 17 10.48 -10.87 0.48
N PRO A 18 11.77 -10.59 0.76
CA PRO A 18 12.27 -9.24 1.02
C PRO A 18 12.06 -8.23 -0.12
N ASP A 19 11.73 -8.73 -1.32
CA ASP A 19 11.52 -8.01 -2.56
C ASP A 19 10.05 -7.63 -2.82
N LYS A 20 9.12 -7.98 -1.91
CA LYS A 20 7.71 -7.61 -2.05
C LYS A 20 7.28 -6.61 -0.99
N THR A 21 6.82 -5.45 -1.45
CA THR A 21 6.33 -4.34 -0.62
C THR A 21 4.82 -4.18 -0.65
N GLU A 22 4.11 -4.96 -1.47
CA GLU A 22 2.66 -4.89 -1.67
C GLU A 22 1.95 -6.19 -1.27
N PHE A 23 0.79 -6.06 -0.61
CA PHE A 23 -0.01 -7.19 -0.14
C PHE A 23 -1.50 -6.93 -0.37
N GLU A 24 -2.18 -7.84 -1.06
CA GLU A 24 -3.64 -7.85 -1.15
C GLU A 24 -4.23 -8.30 0.19
N LEU A 25 -5.12 -7.49 0.76
CA LEU A 25 -5.83 -7.79 1.99
C LEU A 25 -7.09 -8.59 1.65
N THR A 26 -7.30 -9.69 2.38
CA THR A 26 -8.45 -10.59 2.25
C THR A 26 -9.80 -9.95 2.61
N ALA A 27 -9.80 -8.72 3.14
CA ALA A 27 -10.99 -7.95 3.45
C ALA A 27 -11.60 -7.20 2.25
N GLY A 28 -11.05 -7.36 1.04
CA GLY A 28 -11.62 -6.80 -0.18
C GLY A 28 -13.00 -7.38 -0.53
N ASN A 29 -13.80 -6.64 -1.31
CA ASN A 29 -15.01 -7.18 -1.93
C ASN A 29 -14.72 -7.54 -3.40
N SER A 30 -15.60 -8.29 -4.06
CA SER A 30 -15.37 -8.74 -5.44
C SER A 30 -15.24 -7.62 -6.49
N GLY A 31 -15.64 -6.39 -6.17
CA GLY A 31 -15.47 -5.19 -7.00
C GLY A 31 -14.43 -4.18 -6.48
N PHE A 32 -13.75 -4.47 -5.37
CA PHE A 32 -12.75 -3.59 -4.77
C PHE A 32 -11.66 -4.43 -4.10
N LYS A 33 -10.49 -4.46 -4.73
CA LYS A 33 -9.29 -5.03 -4.14
C LYS A 33 -8.66 -4.02 -3.20
N LEU A 34 -8.29 -4.48 -2.02
CA LEU A 34 -7.62 -3.65 -1.03
C LEU A 34 -6.17 -4.12 -0.92
N PHE A 35 -5.23 -3.20 -1.03
CA PHE A 35 -3.81 -3.50 -0.91
C PHE A 35 -3.19 -2.68 0.22
N SER A 36 -2.13 -3.22 0.83
CA SER A 36 -1.22 -2.48 1.70
C SER A 36 0.15 -2.41 1.04
N VAL A 37 0.71 -1.21 0.98
CA VAL A 37 2.06 -0.97 0.45
C VAL A 37 2.95 -0.48 1.60
N TYR A 38 4.13 -1.08 1.74
CA TYR A 38 5.13 -0.70 2.72
C TYR A 38 6.44 -0.32 2.02
N LEU A 39 6.85 0.93 2.18
CA LEU A 39 8.04 1.47 1.53
C LEU A 39 9.14 1.64 2.60
N GLU A 40 10.25 0.93 2.47
CA GLU A 40 11.41 1.16 3.35
C GLU A 40 12.13 2.45 2.96
N SER A 41 12.49 3.29 3.94
CA SER A 41 13.04 4.63 3.68
C SER A 41 14.38 4.65 2.95
N THR A 42 15.03 3.49 2.81
CA THR A 42 16.34 3.34 2.19
C THR A 42 16.28 2.88 0.74
N ASP A 43 15.11 2.46 0.24
CA ASP A 43 14.96 2.08 -1.17
C ASP A 43 14.30 3.22 -1.94
N PRO A 44 15.01 3.84 -2.91
CA PRO A 44 14.43 4.84 -3.80
C PRO A 44 13.58 4.21 -4.91
N ASP A 45 13.23 2.93 -4.79
CA ASP A 45 12.51 2.18 -5.81
C ASP A 45 11.20 2.89 -6.18
N GLU A 46 11.08 3.19 -7.47
CA GLU A 46 9.91 3.82 -8.06
C GLU A 46 8.87 2.72 -8.33
N TYR A 47 7.85 2.64 -7.48
CA TYR A 47 6.74 1.71 -7.67
C TYR A 47 5.76 2.27 -8.69
N GLN A 48 5.65 1.59 -9.83
CA GLN A 48 4.72 1.96 -10.90
C GLN A 48 3.45 1.11 -10.81
N TYR A 49 2.33 1.80 -10.75
CA TYR A 49 1.00 1.21 -10.79
C TYR A 49 0.33 1.58 -12.11
N ALA A 50 -0.31 0.61 -12.77
CA ALA A 50 -1.08 0.89 -13.96
C ALA A 50 -2.32 1.71 -13.59
N ASP A 51 -2.64 2.73 -14.39
CA ASP A 51 -3.82 3.59 -14.20
C ASP A 51 -5.09 2.97 -14.81
N ASP A 52 -5.19 1.64 -14.82
CA ASP A 52 -6.29 0.91 -15.42
C ASP A 52 -7.50 0.74 -14.48
N ALA A 53 -7.39 1.23 -13.24
CA ALA A 53 -8.45 1.24 -12.25
C ALA A 53 -8.43 2.50 -11.38
N SER A 54 -9.62 3.03 -11.06
CA SER A 54 -9.75 4.10 -10.07
C SER A 54 -9.23 3.64 -8.71
N THR A 55 -8.24 4.36 -8.17
CA THR A 55 -7.47 3.93 -7.00
C THR A 55 -7.61 4.94 -5.87
N ILE A 56 -7.82 4.46 -4.64
CA ILE A 56 -7.82 5.30 -3.44
C ILE A 56 -6.54 5.00 -2.66
N LEU A 57 -5.70 6.02 -2.47
CA LEU A 57 -4.48 5.92 -1.67
C LEU A 57 -4.71 6.55 -0.30
N PHE A 58 -4.42 5.81 0.76
CA PHE A 58 -4.41 6.31 2.13
C PHE A 58 -3.03 6.09 2.76
N VAL A 59 -2.40 7.16 3.23
CA VAL A 59 -1.13 7.07 3.95
C VAL A 59 -1.40 6.80 5.42
N SER A 60 -1.18 5.56 5.84
CA SER A 60 -1.41 5.16 7.23
C SER A 60 -0.32 5.69 8.18
N GLN A 61 0.94 5.71 7.74
CA GLN A 61 2.09 6.21 8.49
C GLN A 61 3.18 6.74 7.54
N GLY A 62 4.09 7.57 8.08
CA GLY A 62 5.24 8.08 7.35
C GLY A 62 4.89 9.17 6.33
N ASN A 63 5.77 9.32 5.34
CA ASN A 63 5.62 10.23 4.21
C ASN A 63 5.91 9.48 2.92
N ALA A 64 5.22 9.84 1.85
CA ALA A 64 5.40 9.28 0.51
C ALA A 64 5.28 10.40 -0.52
N THR A 65 5.87 10.22 -1.70
CA THR A 65 5.63 11.10 -2.84
C THR A 65 4.94 10.29 -3.92
N VAL A 66 3.77 10.73 -4.36
CA VAL A 66 3.09 10.14 -5.50
C VAL A 66 3.35 11.02 -6.70
N THR A 67 3.88 10.42 -7.76
CA THR A 67 4.11 11.07 -9.05
C THR A 67 3.12 10.48 -10.05
N SER A 68 2.45 11.36 -10.78
CA SER A 68 1.61 11.07 -11.94
C SER A 68 2.09 11.94 -13.11
N GLU A 69 1.64 11.68 -14.33
CA GLU A 69 2.07 12.42 -15.54
C GLU A 69 2.03 13.95 -15.36
N ASP A 70 1.00 14.44 -14.67
CA ASP A 70 0.74 15.88 -14.53
C ASP A 70 1.07 16.45 -13.15
N ARG A 71 1.36 15.61 -12.15
CA ARG A 71 1.44 16.04 -10.75
C ARG A 71 2.44 15.26 -9.91
N ILE A 72 3.15 15.99 -9.07
CA ILE A 72 3.94 15.47 -7.96
C ILE A 72 3.26 15.88 -6.67
N MET A 73 2.86 14.89 -5.86
CA MET A 73 2.06 15.08 -4.66
C MET A 73 2.82 14.53 -3.44
N PRO A 74 3.37 15.39 -2.57
CA PRO A 74 3.90 14.95 -1.30
C PRO A 74 2.74 14.60 -0.36
N LEU A 75 2.72 13.37 0.12
CA LEU A 75 1.72 12.84 1.04
C LEU A 75 2.35 12.51 2.39
N ARG A 76 1.57 12.69 3.45
CA ARG A 76 1.92 12.33 4.82
C ARG A 76 0.81 11.52 5.46
N ALA A 77 1.11 10.88 6.59
CA ALA A 77 0.14 10.17 7.39
C ALA A 77 -1.19 10.93 7.54
N GLY A 78 -2.30 10.24 7.24
CA GLY A 78 -3.64 10.79 7.24
C GLY A 78 -4.11 11.37 5.89
N ASN A 79 -3.25 11.52 4.88
CA ASN A 79 -3.69 11.94 3.56
C ASN A 79 -4.45 10.83 2.82
N ILE A 80 -5.47 11.24 2.08
CA ILE A 80 -6.27 10.42 1.18
C ILE A 80 -6.21 11.07 -0.21
N VAL A 81 -5.96 10.28 -1.24
CA VAL A 81 -5.92 10.71 -2.65
C VAL A 81 -6.73 9.72 -3.50
N PHE A 82 -7.32 10.23 -4.58
CA PHE A 82 -8.16 9.50 -5.54
C PHE A 82 -7.59 9.68 -6.95
#